data_AF-A0A925Q3U5-F1
#
_entry.id   AF-A0A925Q3U5-F1
#
_cell.length_a   1.000
_cell.length_b   1.000
_cell.length_c   1.000
_cell.angle_alpha   90.00
_cell.angle_beta   90.00
_cell.angle_gamma   90.00
#
_symmetry.space_group_name_H-M   'P 1'
#
loop_
_entity.id
_entity.type
_entity.pdbx_description
1 polymer ?
#
loop_
_entity_poly.entity_id
_entity_poly.type
_entity_poly.pdbx_seq_one_letter_code
_entity_poly.pdbx_strand_id
1 'polypeptide(L)'
;FQSGEGGYTEYRLSRDGATWSVPKRVMGADRKPVEGIIEQDPHALPGGRLITAFHTRPGMIVAPFYTDDPLGIRGWRRGRISLLPNDGKVSRELEPSLFLRGDCVVMVFRDEASSFRQLAAESCDRGANWSAPAVTGMPDSRAKQSAGNLPDGTAFLINAPRGDRIRIPLAITLSPDGRTFDRALSLRGESDLQPRRYEGRYKRPGYHYPKSVIWGDHLYVSYATNKEDVELTRVPLTGLRPAPR
;
A
#
# COMPACT_ATOMS: atom_id res chain seq x y z
N PHE A 1 -2.13 -16.50 3.56
CA PHE A 1 -2.97 -15.79 2.57
C PHE A 1 -4.14 -16.63 2.07
N GLN A 2 -3.93 -17.70 1.29
CA GLN A 2 -5.06 -18.47 0.73
C GLN A 2 -5.93 -19.21 1.77
N SER A 3 -5.37 -19.56 2.93
CA SER A 3 -6.15 -20.14 4.02
C SER A 3 -7.07 -19.14 4.73
N GLY A 4 -6.83 -17.83 4.56
CA GLY A 4 -7.52 -16.78 5.32
C GLY A 4 -7.21 -16.78 6.81
N GLU A 5 -6.33 -17.64 7.33
CA GLU A 5 -6.08 -17.79 8.79
C GLU A 5 -5.22 -16.66 9.39
N GLY A 6 -4.74 -15.74 8.55
CA GLY A 6 -3.83 -14.67 8.92
C GLY A 6 -2.37 -15.13 9.03
N GLY A 7 -1.60 -14.41 9.83
CA GLY A 7 -0.18 -14.67 10.04
C GLY A 7 0.40 -13.70 11.06
N TYR A 8 1.71 -13.48 10.98
CA TYR A 8 2.40 -12.57 11.86
C TYR A 8 3.55 -11.83 11.18
N THR A 9 3.99 -10.73 11.79
CA THR A 9 5.14 -9.96 11.36
C THR A 9 6.34 -10.18 12.28
N GLU A 10 7.51 -10.33 11.64
CA GLU A 10 8.82 -10.35 12.28
C GLU A 10 9.66 -9.19 11.75
N TYR A 11 10.61 -8.75 12.57
CA TYR A 11 11.65 -7.82 12.18
C TYR A 11 13.03 -8.48 12.27
N ARG A 12 13.96 -7.96 11.45
CA ARG A 12 15.39 -8.23 11.52
C ARG A 12 16.11 -6.89 11.46
N LEU A 13 17.23 -6.76 12.18
CA LEU A 13 18.02 -5.53 12.21
C LEU A 13 19.32 -5.74 11.44
N SER A 14 19.73 -4.70 10.71
CA SER A 14 21.02 -4.62 10.03
C SER A 14 21.59 -3.21 10.19
N ARG A 15 22.92 -3.10 10.17
CA ARG A 15 23.66 -1.82 10.14
C ARG A 15 24.42 -1.60 8.84
N ASP A 16 24.57 -2.66 8.03
CA ASP A 16 25.38 -2.70 6.80
C ASP A 16 24.55 -3.10 5.55
N GLY A 17 23.29 -3.50 5.73
CA GLY A 17 22.42 -4.02 4.68
C GLY A 17 22.73 -5.46 4.24
N ALA A 18 23.84 -6.05 4.70
CA ALA A 18 24.31 -7.37 4.30
C ALA A 18 24.11 -8.42 5.40
N THR A 19 24.36 -8.05 6.65
CA THR A 19 24.25 -8.91 7.82
C THR A 19 23.00 -8.57 8.60
N TRP A 20 22.19 -9.58 8.93
CA TRP A 20 20.88 -9.40 9.55
C TRP A 20 20.73 -10.27 10.80
N SER A 21 20.20 -9.68 11.88
CA SER A 21 19.88 -10.40 13.12
C SER A 21 18.94 -11.58 12.87
N VAL A 22 18.84 -12.51 13.82
CA VAL A 22 17.73 -13.49 13.81
C VAL A 22 16.37 -12.78 13.84
N PRO A 23 15.33 -13.34 13.19
CA PRO A 23 13.99 -12.77 13.20
C PRO A 23 13.38 -12.75 14.60
N LYS A 24 12.63 -11.69 14.89
CA LYS A 24 11.93 -11.48 16.17
C LYS A 24 10.53 -10.92 15.92
N ARG A 25 9.58 -11.26 16.77
CA ARG A 25 8.20 -10.74 16.69
C ARG A 25 8.14 -9.24 16.97
N VAL A 26 7.33 -8.51 16.21
CA VAL A 26 6.97 -7.13 16.55
C VAL A 26 6.00 -7.12 17.74
N MET A 27 6.17 -6.15 18.64
CA MET A 27 5.46 -6.12 19.93
C MET A 27 4.42 -4.99 19.99
N GLY A 28 3.26 -5.29 20.56
CA GLY A 28 2.25 -4.31 20.91
C GLY A 28 2.65 -3.43 22.09
N ALA A 29 1.88 -2.37 22.33
CA ALA A 29 2.02 -1.52 23.52
C ALA A 29 1.74 -2.27 24.83
N ASP A 30 1.03 -3.40 24.76
CA ASP A 30 0.78 -4.33 25.87
C ASP A 30 1.94 -5.32 26.12
N ARG A 31 3.05 -5.17 25.39
CA ARG A 31 4.23 -6.04 25.43
C ARG A 31 3.95 -7.49 25.01
N LYS A 32 2.90 -7.75 24.23
CA LYS A 32 2.64 -9.04 23.58
C LYS A 32 2.96 -8.95 22.08
N PRO A 33 3.24 -10.08 21.40
CA PRO A 33 3.38 -10.08 19.95
C PRO A 33 2.10 -9.58 19.26
N VAL A 34 2.26 -8.77 18.20
CA VAL A 34 1.12 -8.45 17.33
C VAL A 34 0.84 -9.66 16.44
N GLU A 35 -0.36 -10.23 16.56
CA GLU A 35 -0.85 -11.35 15.75
C GLU A 35 -1.50 -10.84 14.46
N GLY A 36 -0.68 -10.33 13.56
CA GLY A 36 -1.11 -9.90 12.24
C GLY A 36 0.06 -9.67 11.29
N ILE A 37 -0.26 -9.58 10.00
CA ILE A 37 0.72 -9.33 8.94
C ILE A 37 0.65 -7.88 8.48
N ILE A 38 1.82 -7.28 8.28
CA ILE A 38 1.99 -6.04 7.54
C ILE A 38 2.15 -6.41 6.05
N GLU A 39 1.30 -5.87 5.17
CA GLU A 39 1.37 -6.12 3.73
C GLU A 39 2.06 -4.99 2.94
N GLN A 40 2.11 -3.78 3.47
CA GLN A 40 2.81 -2.63 2.89
C GLN A 40 3.64 -1.93 3.96
N ASP A 41 4.68 -1.23 3.53
CA ASP A 41 5.61 -0.54 4.44
C ASP A 41 4.90 0.40 5.44
N PRO A 42 5.49 0.61 6.62
CA PRO A 42 5.13 1.70 7.49
C PRO A 42 5.57 3.05 6.91
N HIS A 43 4.77 4.08 7.12
CA HIS A 43 5.13 5.45 6.80
C HIS A 43 5.38 6.25 8.09
N ALA A 44 6.41 7.07 8.07
CA ALA A 44 6.66 8.05 9.12
C ALA A 44 5.80 9.31 8.89
N LEU A 45 5.06 9.72 9.91
CA LEU A 45 4.40 11.01 9.95
C LEU A 45 5.39 12.12 10.34
N PRO A 46 5.03 13.40 10.08
CA PRO A 46 5.65 14.52 10.78
C PRO A 46 5.70 14.27 12.30
N GLY A 47 6.90 14.41 12.87
CA GLY A 47 7.19 14.08 14.27
C GLY A 47 7.58 12.61 14.54
N GLY A 48 7.79 11.78 13.51
CA GLY A 48 8.46 10.48 13.63
C GLY A 48 7.57 9.29 14.02
N ARG A 49 6.28 9.51 14.32
CA ARG A 49 5.33 8.41 14.52
C ARG A 49 5.22 7.56 13.26
N LEU A 50 5.29 6.25 13.40
CA LEU A 50 5.06 5.31 12.31
C LEU A 50 3.59 4.89 12.27
N ILE A 51 3.03 4.80 11.06
CA ILE A 51 1.68 4.27 10.79
C ILE A 51 1.75 3.19 9.71
N THR A 52 0.99 2.13 9.91
CA THR A 52 0.74 1.09 8.90
C THR A 52 -0.62 0.44 9.19
N ALA A 53 -0.92 -0.66 8.50
CA ALA A 53 -2.02 -1.54 8.87
C ALA A 53 -1.56 -3.00 8.94
N PHE A 54 -2.14 -3.71 9.89
CA PHE A 54 -1.98 -5.15 10.05
C PHE A 54 -3.26 -5.83 9.58
N HIS A 55 -3.15 -6.96 8.90
CA HIS A 55 -4.25 -7.92 8.83
C HIS A 55 -4.15 -8.86 10.02
N THR A 56 -5.06 -8.65 10.98
CA THR A 56 -5.06 -9.31 12.29
C THR A 56 -5.82 -10.63 12.28
N ARG A 57 -5.40 -11.53 13.18
CA ARG A 57 -6.03 -12.83 13.44
C ARG A 57 -7.21 -12.72 14.43
N PRO A 58 -8.17 -13.66 14.41
CA PRO A 58 -8.36 -14.71 13.40
C PRO A 58 -8.83 -14.10 12.09
N GLY A 59 -8.40 -14.66 10.96
CA GLY A 59 -8.70 -14.09 9.66
C GLY A 59 -7.56 -13.24 9.08
N MET A 60 -7.92 -12.46 8.07
CA MET A 60 -7.16 -11.31 7.58
C MET A 60 -8.05 -10.08 7.71
N ILE A 61 -8.19 -9.59 8.93
CA ILE A 61 -9.02 -8.42 9.24
C ILE A 61 -8.11 -7.21 9.36
N VAL A 62 -8.25 -6.25 8.43
CA VAL A 62 -7.43 -5.06 8.44
C VAL A 62 -7.67 -4.25 9.72
N ALA A 63 -6.59 -3.73 10.28
CA ALA A 63 -6.63 -2.79 11.37
C ALA A 63 -5.46 -1.82 11.19
N PRO A 64 -5.70 -0.49 11.23
CA PRO A 64 -4.62 0.47 11.28
C PRO A 64 -3.88 0.34 12.62
N PHE A 65 -2.57 0.53 12.59
CA PHE A 65 -1.72 0.55 13.78
C PHE A 65 -0.73 1.70 13.68
N TYR A 66 -0.34 2.21 14.85
CA TYR A 66 0.68 3.23 14.96
C TYR A 66 1.64 2.93 16.11
N THR A 67 2.86 3.44 16.02
CA THR A 67 3.86 3.37 17.10
C THR A 67 4.77 4.61 17.06
N ASP A 68 5.24 5.02 18.23
CA ASP A 68 6.25 6.07 18.38
C ASP A 68 7.67 5.49 18.50
N ASP A 69 7.83 4.17 18.38
CA ASP A 69 9.15 3.52 18.28
C ASP A 69 9.72 3.73 16.86
N PRO A 70 10.87 4.42 16.70
CA PRO A 70 11.39 4.79 15.38
C PRO A 70 11.85 3.58 14.55
N LEU A 71 12.07 2.43 15.19
CA LEU A 71 12.39 1.18 14.50
C LEU A 71 11.14 0.38 14.10
N GLY A 72 9.96 0.74 14.61
CA GLY A 72 8.72 0.01 14.34
C GLY A 72 8.70 -1.41 14.90
N ILE A 73 9.48 -1.74 15.92
CA ILE A 73 9.63 -3.12 16.43
C ILE A 73 8.80 -3.38 17.69
N ARG A 74 8.33 -2.33 18.37
CA ARG A 74 7.52 -2.43 19.60
C ARG A 74 6.55 -1.26 19.72
N GLY A 75 5.70 -1.31 20.74
CA GLY A 75 4.83 -0.19 21.09
C GLY A 75 3.64 0.02 20.16
N TRP A 76 3.36 -0.95 19.27
CA TRP A 76 2.25 -0.87 18.32
C TRP A 76 0.91 -0.78 19.04
N ARG A 77 0.12 0.24 18.70
CA ARG A 77 -1.24 0.48 19.19
C ARG A 77 -2.22 0.37 18.03
N ARG A 78 -3.30 -0.35 18.25
CA ARG A 78 -4.39 -0.51 17.27
C ARG A 78 -5.19 0.80 17.18
N GLY A 79 -5.33 1.34 15.98
CA GLY A 79 -6.28 2.40 15.66
C GLY A 79 -7.71 1.87 15.54
N ARG A 80 -8.69 2.73 15.77
CA ARG A 80 -10.12 2.38 15.67
C ARG A 80 -10.63 2.69 14.26
N ILE A 81 -11.25 1.70 13.63
CA ILE A 81 -11.89 1.82 12.32
C ILE A 81 -13.13 0.92 12.29
N SER A 82 -14.20 1.36 11.62
CA SER A 82 -15.38 0.55 11.34
C SER A 82 -15.32 0.07 9.89
N LEU A 83 -15.09 -1.22 9.70
CA LEU A 83 -14.90 -1.82 8.37
C LEU A 83 -16.22 -1.99 7.62
N LEU A 84 -16.16 -2.01 6.29
CA LEU A 84 -17.33 -2.34 5.48
C LEU A 84 -17.69 -3.82 5.62
N PRO A 85 -18.97 -4.20 5.45
CA PRO A 85 -19.39 -5.59 5.47
C PRO A 85 -18.68 -6.42 4.39
N ASN A 86 -18.24 -7.63 4.75
CA ASN A 86 -17.74 -8.64 3.84
C ASN A 86 -17.96 -10.03 4.43
N ASP A 87 -18.21 -11.01 3.57
CA ASP A 87 -18.35 -12.39 4.00
C ASP A 87 -16.99 -13.08 4.17
N GLY A 88 -16.94 -14.05 5.08
CA GLY A 88 -15.78 -14.91 5.28
C GLY A 88 -14.74 -14.35 6.25
N LYS A 89 -13.48 -14.78 6.09
CA LYS A 89 -12.40 -14.52 7.04
C LYS A 89 -11.52 -13.32 6.68
N VAL A 90 -11.87 -12.56 5.64
CA VAL A 90 -11.07 -11.44 5.13
C VAL A 90 -11.94 -10.19 5.13
N SER A 91 -11.42 -9.06 5.61
CA SER A 91 -12.14 -7.78 5.50
C SER A 91 -12.31 -7.34 4.05
N ARG A 92 -13.31 -6.50 3.76
CA ARG A 92 -13.48 -5.93 2.42
C ARG A 92 -12.24 -5.14 2.00
N GLU A 93 -11.69 -4.41 2.97
CA GLU A 93 -10.47 -3.63 2.89
C GLU A 93 -9.26 -4.56 2.94
N LEU A 94 -8.50 -4.60 1.85
CA LEU A 94 -7.35 -5.48 1.70
C LEU A 94 -6.12 -4.74 1.15
N GLU A 95 -4.92 -5.26 1.41
CA GLU A 95 -3.65 -4.74 0.86
C GLU A 95 -3.46 -3.22 1.02
N PRO A 96 -3.59 -2.65 2.24
CA PRO A 96 -3.62 -1.21 2.49
C PRO A 96 -2.35 -0.49 2.06
N SER A 97 -2.45 0.72 1.51
CA SER A 97 -1.34 1.67 1.32
C SER A 97 -1.76 3.05 1.82
N LEU A 98 -0.84 3.98 2.06
CA LEU A 98 -1.22 5.27 2.64
C LEU A 98 -0.47 6.47 2.06
N PHE A 99 -1.07 7.65 2.17
CA PHE A 99 -0.47 8.95 1.87
C PHE A 99 -0.94 9.99 2.88
N LEU A 100 -0.26 11.14 2.93
CA LEU A 100 -0.59 12.27 3.78
C LEU A 100 -1.43 13.30 3.02
N ARG A 101 -2.36 13.92 3.74
CA ARG A 101 -3.18 15.03 3.25
C ARG A 101 -3.25 16.10 4.34
N GLY A 102 -2.36 17.09 4.26
CA GLY A 102 -2.12 18.01 5.38
C GLY A 102 -1.68 17.23 6.62
N ASP A 103 -2.35 17.45 7.75
CA ASP A 103 -2.09 16.73 9.00
C ASP A 103 -2.81 15.38 9.10
N CYS A 104 -3.64 15.04 8.10
CA CYS A 104 -4.36 13.79 8.06
C CYS A 104 -3.60 12.72 7.27
N VAL A 105 -3.93 11.47 7.55
CA VAL A 105 -3.40 10.28 6.88
C VAL A 105 -4.55 9.59 6.20
N VAL A 106 -4.42 9.32 4.91
CA VAL A 106 -5.40 8.59 4.12
C VAL A 106 -4.85 7.21 3.81
N MET A 107 -5.59 6.18 4.19
CA MET A 107 -5.30 4.80 3.85
C MET A 107 -6.24 4.36 2.74
N VAL A 108 -5.67 3.81 1.67
CA VAL A 108 -6.39 3.25 0.53
C VAL A 108 -6.28 1.72 0.54
N PHE A 109 -7.34 1.06 0.12
CA PHE A 109 -7.44 -0.40 0.15
C PHE A 109 -7.89 -0.94 -1.20
N ARG A 110 -7.40 -2.14 -1.53
CA ARG A 110 -8.00 -2.99 -2.55
C ARG A 110 -9.37 -3.45 -2.05
N ASP A 111 -10.38 -3.41 -2.91
CA ASP A 111 -11.73 -3.85 -2.60
C ASP A 111 -11.95 -5.34 -2.90
N GLU A 112 -12.19 -6.15 -1.86
CA GLU A 112 -12.55 -7.56 -2.03
C GLU A 112 -13.97 -7.79 -2.53
N ALA A 113 -14.89 -6.84 -2.33
CA ALA A 113 -16.25 -6.91 -2.88
C ALA A 113 -16.32 -6.64 -4.39
N SER A 114 -15.17 -6.39 -5.04
CA SER A 114 -15.06 -6.27 -6.50
C SER A 114 -15.87 -5.12 -7.12
N SER A 115 -15.96 -3.97 -6.46
CA SER A 115 -16.52 -2.76 -7.10
C SER A 115 -15.66 -2.23 -8.25
N PHE A 116 -14.42 -2.73 -8.39
CA PHE A 116 -13.38 -2.20 -9.28
C PHE A 116 -13.07 -0.71 -9.02
N ARG A 117 -13.21 -0.31 -7.76
CA ARG A 117 -12.79 0.97 -7.23
C ARG A 117 -11.92 0.74 -6.00
N GLN A 118 -11.08 1.72 -5.68
CA GLN A 118 -10.36 1.72 -4.40
C GLN A 118 -11.29 2.12 -3.26
N LEU A 119 -11.07 1.56 -2.08
CA LEU A 119 -11.65 2.06 -0.84
C LEU A 119 -10.68 3.05 -0.19
N ALA A 120 -11.18 4.01 0.58
CA ALA A 120 -10.35 4.91 1.36
C ALA A 120 -10.94 5.22 2.74
N ALA A 121 -10.08 5.33 3.75
CA ALA A 121 -10.40 5.82 5.09
C ALA A 121 -9.36 6.85 5.54
N GLU A 122 -9.73 7.76 6.42
CA GLU A 122 -8.87 8.85 6.87
C GLU A 122 -8.78 8.92 8.40
N SER A 123 -7.59 9.27 8.89
CA SER A 123 -7.36 9.67 10.28
C SER A 123 -6.69 11.04 10.33
N CYS A 124 -7.29 11.98 11.05
CA CYS A 124 -6.73 13.31 11.33
C CYS A 124 -6.20 13.45 12.77
N ASP A 125 -6.04 12.33 13.48
CA ASP A 125 -5.58 12.26 14.86
C ASP A 125 -4.40 11.30 15.03
N ARG A 126 -3.53 11.30 14.02
CA ARG A 126 -2.26 10.56 13.99
C ARG A 126 -2.45 9.04 14.18
N GLY A 127 -3.49 8.49 13.54
CA GLY A 127 -3.76 7.06 13.42
C GLY A 127 -4.65 6.46 14.50
N ALA A 128 -5.14 7.24 15.46
CA ALA A 128 -5.90 6.73 16.60
C ALA A 128 -7.35 6.40 16.24
N ASN A 129 -8.03 7.27 15.49
CA ASN A 129 -9.38 7.08 14.98
C ASN A 129 -9.41 7.30 13.48
N TRP A 130 -10.14 6.43 12.78
CA TRP A 130 -10.30 6.46 11.34
C TRP A 130 -11.78 6.59 10.99
N SER A 131 -12.07 7.30 9.90
CA SER A 131 -13.39 7.28 9.27
C SER A 131 -13.76 5.85 8.87
N ALA A 132 -15.05 5.59 8.69
CA ALA A 132 -15.47 4.40 7.95
C ALA A 132 -14.88 4.46 6.52
N PRO A 133 -14.40 3.33 5.96
CA PRO A 133 -13.98 3.28 4.57
C PRO A 133 -15.12 3.63 3.61
N ALA A 134 -14.81 4.42 2.60
CA ALA A 134 -15.73 4.76 1.52
C ALA A 134 -15.24 4.17 0.19
N VAL A 135 -16.17 3.73 -0.66
CA VAL A 135 -15.87 3.40 -2.06
C VAL A 135 -15.59 4.70 -2.81
N THR A 136 -14.41 4.83 -3.40
CA THR A 136 -13.99 6.05 -4.09
C THR A 136 -14.33 6.05 -5.58
N GLY A 137 -14.16 7.19 -6.23
CA GLY A 137 -14.20 7.29 -7.70
C GLY A 137 -12.96 6.70 -8.39
N MET A 138 -11.91 6.31 -7.67
CA MET A 138 -10.65 5.85 -8.28
C MET A 138 -10.80 4.42 -8.81
N PRO A 139 -10.68 4.17 -10.13
CA PRO A 139 -10.74 2.82 -10.69
C PRO A 139 -9.60 1.94 -10.17
N ASP A 140 -9.88 0.65 -9.97
CA ASP A 140 -8.88 -0.33 -9.56
C ASP A 140 -9.15 -1.73 -10.11
N SER A 141 -8.11 -2.36 -10.64
CA SER A 141 -8.20 -3.66 -11.30
C SER A 141 -8.28 -4.88 -10.36
N ARG A 142 -8.55 -4.65 -9.08
CA ARG A 142 -8.29 -5.58 -7.98
C ARG A 142 -6.83 -6.02 -7.98
N ALA A 143 -5.93 -5.08 -8.17
CA ALA A 143 -4.50 -5.28 -7.98
C ALA A 143 -4.08 -4.55 -6.70
N LYS A 144 -3.07 -5.07 -6.01
CA LYS A 144 -2.41 -4.31 -4.96
C LYS A 144 -1.95 -2.97 -5.53
N GLN A 145 -1.99 -1.95 -4.70
CA GLN A 145 -1.62 -0.58 -5.00
C GLN A 145 -0.41 -0.16 -4.15
N SER A 146 0.25 0.91 -4.57
CA SER A 146 1.20 1.68 -3.76
C SER A 146 0.72 3.12 -3.66
N ALA A 147 0.95 3.78 -2.53
CA ALA A 147 0.55 5.17 -2.31
C ALA A 147 1.66 5.91 -1.55
N GLY A 148 1.67 7.23 -1.66
CA GLY A 148 2.62 8.08 -0.93
C GLY A 148 2.49 9.54 -1.35
N ASN A 149 3.51 10.35 -1.03
CA ASN A 149 3.59 11.74 -1.42
C ASN A 149 4.90 12.02 -2.14
N LEU A 150 4.86 12.88 -3.15
CA LEU A 150 6.06 13.53 -3.70
C LEU A 150 6.64 14.51 -2.67
N PRO A 151 7.91 14.97 -2.84
CA PRO A 151 8.53 15.89 -1.88
C PRO A 151 7.81 17.24 -1.71
N ASP A 152 7.01 17.65 -2.70
CA ASP A 152 6.18 18.86 -2.63
C ASP A 152 4.83 18.64 -1.92
N GLY A 153 4.58 17.44 -1.41
CA GLY A 153 3.34 17.06 -0.73
C GLY A 153 2.27 16.47 -1.64
N THR A 154 2.42 16.52 -2.97
CA THR A 154 1.47 15.94 -3.93
C THR A 154 1.26 14.46 -3.63
N ALA A 155 0.04 14.05 -3.32
CA ALA A 155 -0.29 12.65 -3.11
C ALA A 155 -0.23 11.87 -4.43
N PHE A 156 0.19 10.62 -4.37
CA PHE A 156 0.18 9.73 -5.51
C PHE A 156 -0.40 8.36 -5.19
N LEU A 157 -0.98 7.74 -6.22
CA LEU A 157 -1.43 6.36 -6.25
C LEU A 157 -0.79 5.66 -7.44
N ILE A 158 -0.25 4.46 -7.23
CA ILE A 158 0.31 3.62 -8.28
C ILE A 158 -0.45 2.29 -8.29
N ASN A 159 -1.20 2.07 -9.35
CA ASN A 159 -2.01 0.89 -9.56
C ASN A 159 -2.25 0.68 -11.06
N ALA A 160 -3.12 -0.27 -11.39
CA ALA A 160 -3.72 -0.35 -12.71
C ALA A 160 -5.15 0.22 -12.64
N PRO A 161 -5.37 1.48 -13.07
CA PRO A 161 -6.63 2.21 -12.90
C PRO A 161 -7.66 1.76 -13.93
N ARG A 162 -8.20 0.55 -13.74
CA ARG A 162 -9.16 -0.09 -14.64
C ARG A 162 -10.41 -0.50 -13.87
N GLY A 163 -11.57 -0.44 -14.53
CA GLY A 163 -12.85 -0.92 -13.99
C GLY A 163 -13.08 -2.43 -14.17
N ASP A 164 -12.03 -3.21 -14.42
CA ASP A 164 -12.08 -4.64 -14.72
C ASP A 164 -10.84 -5.38 -14.14
N ARG A 165 -10.62 -6.66 -14.43
CA ARG A 165 -9.47 -7.42 -13.87
C ARG A 165 -8.14 -7.21 -14.60
N ILE A 166 -8.12 -6.43 -15.68
CA ILE A 166 -6.93 -6.19 -16.51
C ILE A 166 -5.99 -5.27 -15.75
N ARG A 167 -4.74 -5.72 -15.57
CA ARG A 167 -3.74 -5.00 -14.78
C ARG A 167 -2.78 -4.22 -15.66
N ILE A 168 -3.33 -3.52 -16.64
CA ILE A 168 -2.61 -2.70 -17.64
C ILE A 168 -3.47 -1.45 -17.93
N PRO A 169 -2.89 -0.24 -17.97
CA PRO A 169 -1.47 0.06 -17.75
C PRO A 169 -1.08 0.00 -16.26
N LEU A 170 0.22 -0.06 -15.97
CA LEU A 170 0.71 0.41 -14.68
C LEU A 170 0.81 1.93 -14.76
N ALA A 171 0.12 2.65 -13.88
CA ALA A 171 0.08 4.11 -13.92
C ALA A 171 0.39 4.71 -12.55
N ILE A 172 0.89 5.94 -12.55
CA ILE A 172 0.90 6.82 -11.40
C ILE A 172 -0.18 7.88 -11.60
N THR A 173 -1.04 8.08 -10.60
CA THR A 173 -2.05 9.14 -10.58
C THR A 173 -1.76 10.09 -9.43
N LEU A 174 -1.86 11.39 -9.69
CA LEU A 174 -1.36 12.46 -8.82
C LEU A 174 -2.52 13.34 -8.36
N SER A 175 -2.39 13.87 -7.15
CA SER A 175 -3.38 14.73 -6.52
C SER A 175 -2.70 15.76 -5.62
N PRO A 176 -2.71 17.05 -5.98
CA PRO A 176 -2.16 18.11 -5.13
C PRO A 176 -2.92 18.28 -3.81
N ASP A 177 -4.22 17.96 -3.78
CA ASP A 177 -5.09 18.14 -2.61
C ASP A 177 -5.33 16.84 -1.80
N GLY A 178 -4.84 15.69 -2.29
CA GLY A 178 -5.05 14.37 -1.70
C GLY A 178 -6.52 13.91 -1.71
N ARG A 179 -7.38 14.52 -2.54
CA ARG A 179 -8.81 14.18 -2.70
C ARG A 179 -9.15 13.87 -4.15
N THR A 180 -8.74 14.75 -5.05
CA THR A 180 -9.05 14.67 -6.47
C THR A 180 -7.80 14.24 -7.23
N PHE A 181 -7.83 13.02 -7.76
CA PHE A 181 -6.75 12.42 -8.54
C PHE A 181 -7.08 12.57 -10.03
N ASP A 182 -6.65 13.66 -10.64
CA ASP A 182 -7.06 14.10 -11.98
C ASP A 182 -5.96 14.04 -13.04
N ARG A 183 -4.71 13.80 -12.64
CA ARG A 183 -3.58 13.64 -13.55
C ARG A 183 -2.95 12.26 -13.42
N ALA A 184 -2.94 11.50 -14.50
CA ALA A 184 -2.29 10.19 -14.58
C ALA A 184 -1.17 10.17 -15.63
N LEU A 185 -0.13 9.41 -15.35
CA LEU A 185 0.97 9.11 -16.27
C LEU A 185 1.14 7.60 -16.37
N SER A 186 1.27 7.08 -17.59
CA SER A 186 1.58 5.66 -17.80
C SER A 186 3.04 5.40 -17.44
N LEU A 187 3.27 4.45 -16.54
CA LEU A 187 4.60 3.94 -16.22
C LEU A 187 4.99 2.79 -17.14
N ARG A 188 4.03 1.90 -17.43
CA ARG A 188 4.16 0.79 -18.37
C ARG A 188 2.84 0.51 -19.08
N GLY A 189 2.90 0.41 -20.40
CA GLY A 189 1.78 0.09 -21.27
C GLY A 189 1.75 -1.36 -21.72
N GLU A 190 0.80 -1.69 -22.60
CA GLU A 190 0.70 -3.01 -23.22
C GLU A 190 1.90 -3.34 -24.11
N SER A 191 2.44 -2.34 -24.82
CA SER A 191 3.63 -2.48 -25.67
C SER A 191 4.92 -2.81 -24.91
N ASP A 192 4.96 -2.52 -23.61
CA ASP A 192 6.10 -2.86 -22.75
C ASP A 192 6.00 -4.28 -22.17
N LEU A 193 4.83 -4.95 -22.33
CA LEU A 193 4.54 -6.19 -21.64
C LEU A 193 5.33 -7.36 -22.25
N GLN A 194 6.15 -8.00 -21.43
CA GLN A 194 6.89 -9.19 -21.81
C GLN A 194 5.95 -10.39 -22.00
N PRO A 195 6.29 -11.32 -22.91
CA PRO A 195 5.53 -12.55 -23.06
C PRO A 195 5.62 -13.40 -21.78
N ARG A 196 4.51 -14.03 -21.39
CA ARG A 196 4.49 -14.98 -20.28
C ARG A 196 5.13 -16.31 -20.71
N ARG A 197 6.18 -16.77 -20.02
CA ARG A 197 6.90 -18.00 -20.39
C ARG A 197 6.39 -19.25 -19.66
N TYR A 198 5.89 -19.10 -18.43
CA TYR A 198 5.44 -20.24 -17.63
C TYR A 198 3.96 -20.16 -17.26
N GLU A 199 3.28 -21.31 -17.35
CA GLU A 199 1.94 -21.47 -16.77
C GLU A 199 1.99 -21.40 -15.24
N GLY A 200 0.84 -21.13 -14.63
CA GLY A 200 0.74 -21.13 -13.18
C GLY A 200 -0.62 -20.68 -12.69
N ARG A 201 -1.06 -21.29 -11.59
CA ARG A 201 -2.35 -20.97 -10.96
C ARG A 201 -2.40 -19.48 -10.62
N TYR A 202 -3.46 -18.80 -11.08
CA TYR A 202 -3.69 -17.36 -10.91
C TYR A 202 -2.69 -16.41 -11.60
N LYS A 203 -1.79 -16.91 -12.46
CA LYS A 203 -1.00 -16.04 -13.35
C LYS A 203 -1.88 -15.52 -14.47
N ARG A 204 -1.76 -14.22 -14.78
CA ARG A 204 -2.47 -13.56 -15.88
C ARG A 204 -1.60 -12.43 -16.43
N PRO A 205 -1.81 -11.99 -17.68
CA PRO A 205 -1.08 -10.87 -18.24
C PRO A 205 -1.20 -9.58 -17.42
N GLY A 206 -0.11 -8.82 -17.33
CA GLY A 206 -0.09 -7.45 -16.80
C GLY A 206 0.95 -7.19 -15.72
N TYR A 207 0.81 -6.03 -15.07
CA TYR A 207 1.70 -5.55 -14.02
C TYR A 207 1.04 -5.73 -12.65
N HIS A 208 1.75 -6.31 -11.70
CA HIS A 208 1.17 -6.75 -10.44
C HIS A 208 2.00 -6.28 -9.24
N TYR A 209 1.30 -6.02 -8.12
CA TYR A 209 1.95 -5.77 -6.83
C TYR A 209 3.00 -4.64 -6.85
N PRO A 210 2.67 -3.45 -7.40
CA PRO A 210 3.57 -2.33 -7.36
C PRO A 210 3.95 -1.94 -5.93
N LYS A 211 5.20 -1.56 -5.75
CA LYS A 211 5.71 -0.88 -4.56
C LYS A 211 6.67 0.22 -4.98
N SER A 212 6.50 1.39 -4.38
CA SER A 212 7.31 2.57 -4.68
C SER A 212 8.15 3.05 -3.50
N VAL A 213 9.29 3.64 -3.80
CA VAL A 213 10.11 4.43 -2.88
C VAL A 213 10.64 5.66 -3.61
N ILE A 214 10.67 6.81 -2.92
CA ILE A 214 11.37 7.99 -3.41
C ILE A 214 12.77 7.97 -2.84
N TRP A 215 13.77 8.14 -3.70
CA TRP A 215 15.16 8.20 -3.31
C TRP A 215 15.92 9.20 -4.19
N GLY A 216 16.58 10.17 -3.56
CA GLY A 216 17.19 11.29 -4.26
C GLY A 216 16.15 12.06 -5.08
N ASP A 217 16.45 12.25 -6.37
CA ASP A 217 15.64 12.96 -7.36
C ASP A 217 14.73 12.04 -8.19
N HIS A 218 14.52 10.80 -7.75
CA HIS A 218 13.74 9.79 -8.48
C HIS A 218 12.67 9.10 -7.62
N LEU A 219 11.58 8.74 -8.29
CA LEU A 219 10.65 7.72 -7.86
C LEU A 219 11.07 6.37 -8.45
N TYR A 220 11.18 5.36 -7.61
CA TYR A 220 11.44 3.97 -7.99
C TYR A 220 10.17 3.16 -7.76
N VAL A 221 9.73 2.40 -8.75
CA VAL A 221 8.52 1.57 -8.70
C VAL A 221 8.88 0.15 -9.10
N SER A 222 8.92 -0.76 -8.13
CA SER A 222 9.06 -2.19 -8.40
C SER A 222 7.70 -2.84 -8.58
N TYR A 223 7.61 -3.87 -9.42
CA TYR A 223 6.39 -4.63 -9.68
C TYR A 223 6.74 -5.99 -10.28
N ALA A 224 5.77 -6.91 -10.27
CA ALA A 224 5.88 -8.19 -10.95
C ALA A 224 5.13 -8.17 -12.28
N THR A 225 5.77 -8.54 -13.38
CA THR A 225 5.14 -8.71 -14.69
C THR A 225 4.72 -10.16 -14.88
N ASN A 226 3.45 -10.38 -15.24
CA ASN A 226 2.82 -11.70 -15.41
C ASN A 226 2.91 -12.61 -14.17
N LYS A 227 3.29 -12.05 -13.00
CA LYS A 227 3.70 -12.78 -11.78
C LYS A 227 4.86 -13.76 -12.04
N GLU A 228 5.84 -13.33 -12.83
CA GLU A 228 6.99 -14.16 -13.22
C GLU A 228 8.29 -13.37 -13.13
N ASP A 229 8.34 -12.21 -13.77
CA ASP A 229 9.49 -11.31 -13.74
C ASP A 229 9.28 -10.22 -12.68
N VAL A 230 10.33 -9.87 -11.95
CA VAL A 230 10.33 -8.71 -11.04
C VAL A 230 11.11 -7.60 -11.70
N GLU A 231 10.46 -6.46 -11.88
CA GLU A 231 10.99 -5.34 -12.63
C GLU A 231 10.97 -4.05 -11.81
N LEU A 232 11.69 -3.04 -12.32
CA LEU A 232 11.81 -1.72 -11.72
C LEU A 232 11.63 -0.65 -12.79
N THR A 233 10.75 0.31 -12.54
CA THR A 233 10.66 1.57 -13.30
C THR A 233 11.17 2.71 -12.45
N ARG A 234 12.10 3.50 -13.02
CA ARG A 234 12.68 4.69 -12.38
C ARG A 234 12.19 5.93 -13.12
N VAL A 235 11.62 6.89 -12.39
CA VAL A 235 11.05 8.12 -12.96
C VAL A 235 11.70 9.33 -12.30
N PRO A 236 12.29 10.26 -13.07
CA PRO A 236 12.75 11.54 -12.52
C PRO A 236 11.59 12.32 -11.92
N LEU A 237 11.74 12.86 -10.71
CA LEU A 237 10.68 13.61 -10.04
C LEU A 237 10.28 14.87 -10.83
N THR A 238 11.20 15.45 -11.61
CA THR A 238 10.93 16.56 -12.53
C THR A 238 9.89 16.20 -13.59
N GLY A 239 9.87 14.94 -14.07
CA GLY A 239 8.89 14.45 -15.03
C GLY A 239 7.49 14.24 -14.44
N LEU A 240 7.37 14.23 -13.11
CA LEU A 240 6.08 14.12 -12.41
C LEU A 240 5.45 15.48 -12.12
N ARG A 241 6.18 16.58 -12.27
CA ARG A 241 5.62 17.93 -12.05
C ARG A 241 4.58 18.26 -13.12
N PRO A 242 3.60 19.14 -12.82
CA PRO A 242 2.79 19.74 -13.85
C PRO A 242 3.69 20.44 -14.88
N ALA A 243 3.29 20.42 -16.16
CA ALA A 243 3.93 21.30 -17.13
C ALA A 243 3.73 22.76 -16.68
N PRO A 244 4.71 23.66 -16.89
CA PRO A 244 4.49 25.09 -16.73
C PRO A 244 3.24 25.48 -17.52
N ARG A 245 2.34 26.25 -16.89
CA ARG A 245 1.22 26.87 -17.61
C ARG A 245 1.72 27.93 -18.56
#